data_AF-A0A9E0T4D3-F1
#
_entry.id   AF-A0A9E0T4D3-F1
#
_cell.length_a   1.000
_cell.length_b   1.000
_cell.length_c   1.000
_cell.angle_alpha   90.00
_cell.angle_beta   90.00
_cell.angle_gamma   90.00
#
_symmetry.space_group_name_H-M   'P 1'
#
loop_
_entity.id
_entity.type
_entity.pdbx_description
1 polymer ?
#
loop_
_entity_poly.entity_id
_entity_poly.type
_entity_poly.pdbx_seq_one_letter_code
_entity_poly.pdbx_strand_id
1 'polypeptide(L)'
;MKQQELSKATNPDLSASLIAMRRAAQTARRIAVQTDTAIVLVKQGKPVRITAQRLRESDTAFAKMLSAMPDVGTDEDFARKSR
;
A
#
# COMPACT_ATOMS: atom_id res chain seq x y z
N MET A 1 1.51 5.17 11.63
CA MET A 1 1.31 3.96 12.47
C MET A 1 1.90 2.76 11.75
N LYS A 2 2.65 1.89 12.45
CA LYS A 2 3.28 0.70 11.86
C LYS A 2 2.25 -0.41 11.63
N GLN A 3 2.28 -1.04 10.45
CA GLN A 3 1.38 -2.16 10.09
C GLN A 3 1.42 -3.35 11.08
N GLN A 4 2.55 -3.50 11.78
CA GLN A 4 2.75 -4.52 12.81
C GLN A 4 1.96 -4.25 14.09
N GLU A 5 1.68 -2.98 14.42
CA GLU A 5 0.93 -2.58 15.61
C GLU A 5 -0.57 -2.87 15.44
N LEU A 6 -1.12 -2.70 14.23
CA LEU A 6 -2.51 -3.03 13.90
C LEU A 6 -2.79 -4.54 13.95
N SER A 7 -1.79 -5.36 13.66
CA SER A 7 -1.91 -6.83 13.72
C SER A 7 -1.82 -7.36 15.15
N LYS A 8 -1.21 -6.59 16.07
CA LYS A 8 -1.08 -6.89 17.50
C LYS A 8 -2.11 -6.16 18.36
N ALA A 9 -2.97 -5.35 17.74
CA ALA A 9 -3.97 -4.58 18.44
C ALA A 9 -4.98 -5.53 19.12
N THR A 10 -5.13 -5.38 20.44
CA THR A 10 -6.09 -6.14 21.24
C THR A 10 -7.55 -5.87 20.82
N ASN A 11 -7.80 -4.75 20.13
CA ASN A 11 -9.13 -4.40 19.65
C ASN A 11 -9.50 -5.22 18.39
N PRO A 12 -10.56 -6.05 18.44
CA PRO A 12 -11.02 -6.88 17.33
C PRO A 12 -11.31 -6.08 16.05
N ASP A 13 -11.86 -4.88 16.17
CA ASP A 13 -12.27 -4.06 15.01
C ASP A 13 -11.06 -3.56 14.20
N LEU A 14 -9.93 -3.31 14.87
CA LEU A 14 -8.69 -2.91 14.22
C LEU A 14 -8.07 -4.07 13.42
N SER A 15 -8.14 -5.29 13.96
CA SER A 15 -7.69 -6.50 13.27
C SER A 15 -8.57 -6.81 12.04
N ALA A 16 -9.89 -6.66 12.17
CA ALA A 16 -10.84 -6.84 11.08
C ALA A 16 -10.62 -5.82 9.95
N SER A 17 -10.35 -4.56 10.32
CA SER A 17 -10.03 -3.48 9.37
C SER A 17 -8.77 -3.81 8.56
N LEU A 18 -7.74 -4.38 9.19
CA LEU A 18 -6.53 -4.79 8.51
C LEU A 18 -6.77 -5.91 7.49
N ILE A 19 -7.63 -6.87 7.81
CA ILE A 19 -8.05 -7.93 6.87
C ILE A 19 -8.80 -7.31 5.68
N ALA A 20 -9.71 -6.37 5.94
CA ALA A 20 -10.45 -5.67 4.88
C ALA A 20 -9.50 -4.91 3.94
N MET A 21 -8.53 -4.16 4.47
CA MET A 21 -7.52 -3.46 3.68
C MET A 21 -6.67 -4.41 2.82
N ARG A 22 -6.27 -5.57 3.36
CA ARG A 22 -5.53 -6.58 2.59
C ARG A 22 -6.35 -7.13 1.42
N ARG A 23 -7.63 -7.41 1.63
CA ARG A 23 -8.56 -7.86 0.58
C ARG A 23 -8.78 -6.79 -0.49
N ALA A 24 -8.95 -5.53 -0.08
CA ALA A 24 -9.06 -4.41 -1.00
C ALA A 24 -7.80 -4.25 -1.85
N ALA A 25 -6.61 -4.32 -1.24
CA ALA A 25 -5.34 -4.25 -1.96
C ALA A 25 -5.14 -5.40 -2.95
N GLN A 26 -5.55 -6.63 -2.60
CA GLN A 26 -5.53 -7.77 -3.53
C GLN A 26 -6.46 -7.53 -4.74
N THR A 27 -7.67 -7.04 -4.48
CA THR A 27 -8.66 -6.76 -5.53
C THR A 27 -8.18 -5.64 -6.47
N ALA A 28 -7.62 -4.57 -5.90
CA ALA A 28 -7.06 -3.46 -6.67
C ALA A 28 -5.93 -3.91 -7.62
N ARG A 29 -5.03 -4.81 -7.16
CA ARG A 29 -3.98 -5.38 -8.03
C ARG A 29 -4.57 -6.18 -9.19
N ARG A 30 -5.58 -7.00 -8.92
CA ARG A 30 -6.25 -7.80 -9.95
C ARG A 30 -6.86 -6.90 -11.02
N ILE A 31 -7.63 -5.90 -10.60
CA ILE A 31 -8.28 -4.94 -11.50
C ILE A 31 -7.23 -4.15 -12.30
N ALA A 32 -6.16 -3.69 -11.65
CA ALA A 32 -5.08 -2.95 -12.31
C ALA A 32 -4.41 -3.76 -13.43
N VAL A 33 -4.15 -5.04 -13.18
CA VAL A 33 -3.60 -5.96 -14.18
C VAL A 33 -4.58 -6.22 -15.33
N GLN A 34 -5.87 -6.41 -15.01
CA GLN A 34 -6.92 -6.68 -15.99
C GLN A 34 -7.22 -5.49 -16.90
N THR A 35 -7.18 -4.27 -16.36
CA THR A 35 -7.51 -3.02 -17.07
C THR A 35 -6.27 -2.29 -17.61
N ASP A 36 -5.09 -2.89 -17.45
CA ASP A 36 -3.79 -2.29 -17.80
C ASP A 36 -3.57 -0.89 -17.18
N THR A 37 -4.07 -0.70 -15.95
CA THR A 37 -3.95 0.57 -15.22
C THR A 37 -2.84 0.52 -14.17
N ALA A 38 -2.36 1.70 -13.77
CA ALA A 38 -1.32 1.84 -12.76
C ALA A 38 -1.90 2.08 -11.37
N ILE A 39 -1.25 1.54 -10.34
CA ILE A 39 -1.52 1.86 -8.94
C ILE A 39 -0.53 2.94 -8.50
N VAL A 40 -1.02 3.99 -7.84
CA VAL A 40 -0.19 5.03 -7.24
C VAL A 40 -0.22 4.88 -5.72
N LEU A 41 0.95 4.75 -5.12
CA LEU A 41 1.14 4.63 -3.67
C LEU A 41 1.83 5.90 -3.17
N VAL A 42 1.39 6.45 -2.04
CA VAL A 42 2.14 7.53 -1.39
C VAL A 42 3.00 6.92 -0.31
N LYS A 43 4.32 7.09 -0.43
CA LYS A 43 5.29 6.65 0.57
C LYS A 43 6.24 7.81 0.86
N GLN A 44 6.37 8.19 2.13
CA GLN A 44 7.14 9.37 2.56
C GLN A 44 6.73 10.67 1.84
N GLY A 45 5.42 10.89 1.67
CA GLY A 45 4.89 12.06 0.95
C GLY A 45 5.23 12.09 -0.55
N LYS A 46 5.84 11.04 -1.11
CA LYS A 46 6.17 10.94 -2.53
C LYS A 46 5.25 9.92 -3.22
N PRO A 47 4.59 10.29 -4.33
CA PRO A 47 3.83 9.35 -5.13
C PRO A 47 4.78 8.40 -5.87
N VAL A 48 4.54 7.11 -5.72
CA VAL A 48 5.23 6.02 -6.41
C VAL A 48 4.21 5.36 -7.33
N ARG A 49 4.46 5.43 -8.64
CA ARG A 49 3.60 4.81 -9.65
C ARG A 49 4.07 3.40 -9.97
N ILE A 50 3.14 2.46 -9.98
CA ILE A 50 3.38 1.05 -10.30
C ILE A 50 2.48 0.64 -11.45
N THR A 51 3.09 0.33 -12.58
CA THR A 51 2.41 -0.07 -13.82
C THR A 51 1.86 -1.50 -13.72
N ALA A 52 0.81 -1.81 -14.48
CA ALA A 52 0.28 -3.16 -14.62
C ALA A 52 1.34 -4.20 -15.03
N GLN A 53 2.27 -3.86 -15.92
CA GLN A 53 3.38 -4.73 -16.32
C GLN A 53 4.24 -5.16 -15.12
N ARG A 54 4.65 -4.20 -14.28
CA ARG A 54 5.36 -4.49 -13.03
C ARG A 54 4.54 -5.36 -12.07
N LEU A 55 3.23 -5.14 -11.97
CA LEU A 55 2.35 -5.97 -11.13
C LEU A 55 2.27 -7.42 -11.63
N ARG A 56 2.31 -7.66 -12.94
CA ARG A 56 2.34 -9.01 -13.53
C ARG A 56 3.65 -9.75 -13.23
N GLU A 57 4.77 -9.03 -13.24
CA GLU A 57 6.10 -9.58 -12.94
C GLU A 57 6.28 -9.98 -11.47
N SER A 58 5.42 -9.50 -10.56
CA SER A 58 5.77 -9.51 -9.15
C SER A 58 4.60 -9.66 -8.18
N ASP A 59 4.23 -10.91 -7.89
CA ASP A 59 3.58 -11.22 -6.61
C ASP A 59 4.63 -11.28 -5.47
N THR A 60 5.88 -11.71 -5.78
CA THR A 60 7.01 -11.79 -4.83
C THR A 60 7.91 -10.55 -4.80
N ALA A 61 8.19 -9.91 -5.94
CA ALA A 61 9.09 -8.74 -5.96
C ALA A 61 8.45 -7.49 -5.34
N PHE A 62 7.12 -7.36 -5.38
CA PHE A 62 6.38 -6.27 -4.77
C PHE A 62 6.41 -6.32 -3.24
N ALA A 63 6.26 -7.51 -2.65
CA ALA A 63 6.43 -7.73 -1.22
C ALA A 63 7.86 -7.39 -0.76
N LYS A 64 8.87 -7.80 -1.54
CA LYS A 64 10.28 -7.45 -1.30
C LYS A 64 10.54 -5.95 -1.41
N MET A 65 9.92 -5.27 -2.38
CA MET A 65 9.99 -3.81 -2.55
C MET A 65 9.29 -3.06 -1.41
N LEU A 66 8.11 -3.52 -0.96
CA LEU A 66 7.42 -2.94 0.20
C LEU A 66 8.26 -3.06 1.47
N SER A 67 8.93 -4.20 1.65
CA SER A 67 9.75 -4.53 2.82
C SER A 67 11.08 -3.78 2.85
N ALA A 68 11.64 -3.49 1.67
CA ALA A 68 12.90 -2.74 1.52
C ALA A 68 12.74 -1.21 1.61
N MET A 69 11.50 -0.71 1.66
CA MET A 69 11.23 0.74 1.66
C MET A 69 10.82 1.21 3.07
N PRO A 70 11.44 2.27 3.63
CA PRO A 70 11.19 2.77 4.99
C PRO A 70 9.78 3.34 5.20
N ASP A 71 9.32 3.30 6.45
CA ASP A 71 7.92 3.49 6.87
C ASP A 71 7.32 4.87 6.53
N VAL A 72 5.99 4.90 6.37
CA VAL A 72 5.21 5.98 5.75
C VAL A 72 5.33 7.34 6.47
N GLY A 73 5.52 8.40 5.69
CA GLY A 73 5.37 9.80 6.13
C GLY A 73 3.92 10.09 6.50
N THR A 74 3.74 10.88 7.55
CA THR A 74 2.47 11.24 8.16
C THR A 74 1.63 12.14 7.24
N ASP A 75 0.31 12.19 7.44
CA ASP A 75 -0.62 13.01 6.63
C ASP A 75 -0.21 14.50 6.56
N GLU A 76 0.55 15.00 7.53
CA GLU A 76 1.15 16.34 7.51
C GLU A 76 2.14 16.58 6.36
N ASP A 77 2.86 15.54 5.89
CA ASP A 77 3.84 15.64 4.81
C ASP A 77 3.18 15.87 3.45
N PHE A 78 1.94 15.40 3.27
CA PHE A 78 1.17 15.60 2.04
C PHE A 78 0.58 17.01 1.97
N ALA A 79 0.11 17.54 3.11
CA ALA A 79 -0.47 18.88 3.21
C ALA A 79 0.55 20.02 3.01
N ARG A 80 1.84 19.78 3.27
CA ARG A 80 2.90 20.79 3.12
C ARG A 80 3.36 20.99 1.68
N LYS A 81 3.08 20.03 0.78
CA LYS A 81 3.54 20.03 -0.62
C LYS A 81 2.52 20.61 -1.61
N SER A 82 1.32 20.95 -1.15
CA SER A 82 0.25 21.61 -1.93
C SER A 82 0.20 23.13 -1.72
N ARG A 83 1.25 23.74 -1.17
CA ARG A 83 1.45 25.20 -1.10
C ARG A 83 2.59 25.63 -2.01
#